data_AF-Q3ANW7-F1
#
_entry.id   AF-Q3ANW7-F1
#
_cell.length_a   1.000
_cell.length_b   1.000
_cell.length_c   1.000
_cell.angle_alpha   90.00
_cell.angle_beta   90.00
_cell.angle_gamma   90.00
#
_symmetry.space_group_name_H-M   'P 1'
#
loop_
_entity.id
_entity.type
_entity.pdbx_description
1 polymer ?
#
loop_
_entity_poly.entity_id
_entity_poly.type
_entity_poly.pdbx_seq_one_letter_code
_entity_poly.pdbx_strand_id
1 'polypeptide(L)'
;MKPLFDFLLKLCILSLVLWGAILYALDPSSVDYYSIFIAWVMMFSNTLVGYLLFEYAIDKDSVVFNKIVFGGLALRLLALMVLVAIFIVGKLVAVNDFVFSVFAFYCIYVVVEILGYQKKNKQKKN
;
A
#
# COMPACT_ATOMS: atom_id res chain seq x y z
N MET A 1 -5.25 -14.10 -14.82
CA MET A 1 -4.21 -13.08 -15.14
C MET A 1 -4.80 -11.69 -15.42
N LYS A 2 -5.86 -11.53 -16.23
CA LYS A 2 -6.48 -10.22 -16.50
C LYS A 2 -6.80 -9.35 -15.25
N PRO A 3 -7.43 -9.86 -14.18
CA PRO A 3 -7.81 -9.00 -13.03
C PRO A 3 -6.62 -8.52 -12.19
N LEU A 4 -5.60 -9.37 -12.00
CA LEU A 4 -4.36 -8.99 -11.31
C LEU A 4 -3.60 -7.93 -12.12
N PHE A 5 -3.48 -8.12 -13.44
CA PHE A 5 -2.86 -7.13 -14.31
C PHE A 5 -3.60 -5.79 -14.29
N ASP A 6 -4.94 -5.81 -14.36
CA ASP A 6 -5.77 -4.59 -14.24
C ASP A 6 -5.52 -3.87 -12.91
N PHE A 7 -5.42 -4.61 -11.81
CA PHE A 7 -5.17 -4.03 -10.50
C PHE A 7 -3.77 -3.40 -10.43
N LEU A 8 -2.74 -4.13 -10.84
CA LEU A 8 -1.37 -3.64 -10.89
C LEU A 8 -1.24 -2.39 -11.74
N LEU A 9 -1.85 -2.39 -12.94
CA LEU A 9 -1.82 -1.24 -13.83
C LEU A 9 -2.45 -0.01 -13.16
N LYS A 10 -3.62 -0.17 -12.53
CA LYS A 10 -4.28 0.93 -11.80
C LYS A 10 -3.47 1.41 -10.60
N LEU A 11 -2.86 0.49 -9.86
CA LEU A 11 -2.00 0.81 -8.72
C LEU A 11 -0.77 1.60 -9.20
N CYS A 12 -0.10 1.17 -10.27
CA CYS A 12 1.02 1.88 -10.86
C CYS A 12 0.64 3.26 -11.39
N ILE A 13 -0.47 3.37 -12.13
CA ILE A 13 -0.94 4.67 -12.65
C ILE A 13 -1.23 5.63 -11.50
N LEU A 14 -1.99 5.19 -10.49
CA LEU A 14 -2.28 6.02 -9.32
C LEU A 14 -0.99 6.42 -8.60
N SER A 15 -0.10 5.45 -8.38
CA SER A 15 1.17 5.64 -7.71
C SER A 15 2.04 6.70 -8.39
N LEU A 16 2.10 6.68 -9.73
CA LEU A 16 2.79 7.69 -10.54
C LEU A 16 2.09 9.06 -10.51
N VAL A 17 0.75 9.10 -10.54
CA VAL A 17 -0.01 10.35 -10.45
C VAL A 17 0.20 11.01 -9.08
N LEU A 18 0.18 10.24 -8.00
CA LEU A 18 0.47 10.75 -6.65
C LEU A 18 1.90 11.29 -6.56
N TRP A 19 2.87 10.59 -7.15
CA TRP A 19 4.24 11.07 -7.20
C TRP A 19 4.37 12.38 -7.99
N GLY A 20 3.73 12.47 -9.16
CA GLY A 20 3.67 13.71 -9.95
C GLY A 20 2.99 14.85 -9.20
N ALA A 21 1.91 14.58 -8.47
CA ALA A 21 1.22 15.57 -7.64
C ALA A 21 2.13 16.11 -6.51
N ILE A 22 2.93 15.24 -5.89
CA ILE A 22 3.91 15.63 -4.86
C ILE A 22 4.99 16.54 -5.45
N LEU A 23 5.55 16.18 -6.61
CA LEU A 23 6.57 16.98 -7.29
C LEU A 23 6.03 18.34 -7.76
N TYR A 24 4.74 18.43 -8.07
CA TYR A 24 4.10 19.67 -8.50
C TYR A 24 3.68 20.56 -7.32
N ALA A 25 3.17 19.97 -6.24
CA ALA A 25 2.53 20.70 -5.14
C ALA A 25 3.47 21.07 -4.00
N LEU A 26 4.56 20.33 -3.79
CA LEU A 26 5.49 20.56 -2.70
C LEU A 26 6.77 21.21 -3.21
N ASP A 27 7.26 22.21 -2.49
CA ASP A 27 8.51 22.91 -2.81
C ASP A 27 9.72 22.12 -2.28
N PRO A 28 10.73 21.82 -3.13
CA PRO A 28 11.95 21.12 -2.73
C PRO A 28 12.70 21.72 -1.55
N SER A 29 12.56 23.03 -1.32
CA SER A 29 13.22 23.73 -0.23
C SER A 29 12.55 23.50 1.13
N SER A 30 11.33 22.96 1.14
CA SER A 30 10.48 22.85 2.33
C SER A 30 10.27 21.43 2.83
N VAL A 31 10.50 20.42 1.98
CA VAL A 31 10.22 19.01 2.29
C VAL A 31 11.36 18.10 1.86
N ASP A 32 11.57 17.01 2.61
CA ASP A 32 12.50 15.96 2.23
C ASP A 32 11.86 14.90 1.33
N TYR A 33 12.05 15.02 0.01
CA TYR A 33 11.52 14.04 -0.96
C TYR A 33 12.04 12.63 -0.74
N TYR A 34 13.24 12.46 -0.17
CA TYR A 34 13.76 11.12 0.10
C TYR A 34 12.85 10.39 1.10
N SER A 35 12.50 11.06 2.20
CA SER A 35 11.56 10.55 3.19
C SER A 35 10.19 10.23 2.60
N ILE A 36 9.65 11.12 1.78
CA ILE A 36 8.36 10.91 1.11
C ILE A 36 8.43 9.72 0.14
N PHE A 37 9.53 9.57 -0.60
CA PHE A 37 9.74 8.47 -1.54
C PHE A 37 9.82 7.11 -0.82
N ILE A 38 10.53 7.04 0.32
CA ILE A 38 10.60 5.81 1.10
C ILE A 38 9.20 5.42 1.62
N ALA A 39 8.42 6.38 2.11
CA ALA A 39 7.04 6.13 2.53
C ALA A 39 6.18 5.62 1.36
N TRP A 40 6.35 6.21 0.17
CA TRP A 40 5.66 5.80 -1.05
C TRP A 40 5.97 4.35 -1.44
N VAL A 41 7.25 3.97 -1.51
CA VAL A 41 7.68 2.58 -1.82
C VAL A 41 7.12 1.61 -0.79
N MET A 42 7.20 1.97 0.50
CA MET A 42 6.75 1.13 1.60
C MET A 42 5.25 0.84 1.51
N MET A 43 4.43 1.87 1.27
CA MET A 43 2.98 1.69 1.19
C MET A 43 2.55 1.01 -0.11
N PHE A 44 3.20 1.32 -1.24
CA PHE A 44 2.95 0.60 -2.51
C PHE A 44 3.20 -0.90 -2.34
N SER A 45 4.32 -1.28 -1.72
CA SER A 45 4.68 -2.67 -1.47
C SER A 45 3.69 -3.35 -0.52
N ASN A 46 3.28 -2.68 0.56
CA ASN A 46 2.29 -3.19 1.50
C ASN A 46 0.93 -3.49 0.84
N THR A 47 0.47 -2.61 -0.05
CA THR A 47 -0.78 -2.79 -0.79
C THR A 47 -0.67 -3.88 -1.86
N LEU A 48 0.48 -3.97 -2.54
CA LEU A 48 0.75 -5.05 -3.48
C LEU A 48 0.70 -6.41 -2.79
N VAL A 49 1.38 -6.57 -1.66
CA VAL A 49 1.37 -7.81 -0.87
C VAL A 49 -0.04 -8.15 -0.41
N GLY A 50 -0.79 -7.17 0.08
CA GLY A 50 -2.17 -7.41 0.51
C GLY A 50 -3.09 -7.86 -0.61
N TYR A 51 -2.98 -7.27 -1.80
CA TYR A 51 -3.72 -7.74 -2.98
C TYR A 51 -3.32 -9.16 -3.39
N LEU A 52 -2.03 -9.50 -3.35
CA LEU A 52 -1.56 -10.86 -3.67
C LEU A 52 -2.06 -11.90 -2.67
N LEU A 53 -2.08 -11.57 -1.38
CA LEU A 53 -2.65 -12.45 -0.34
C LEU A 53 -4.13 -12.69 -0.58
N PHE A 54 -4.88 -11.65 -0.93
CA PHE A 54 -6.29 -11.76 -1.27
C PHE A 54 -6.51 -12.61 -2.54
N GLU A 55 -5.76 -12.36 -3.62
CA GLU A 55 -5.86 -13.13 -4.87
C GLU A 55 -5.54 -14.62 -4.63
N TYR A 56 -4.57 -14.93 -3.76
CA TYR A 56 -4.26 -16.30 -3.36
C TYR A 56 -5.37 -16.94 -2.51
N ALA A 57 -5.98 -16.17 -1.61
CA ALA A 57 -6.93 -16.65 -0.63
C ALA A 57 -8.38 -16.78 -1.16
N ILE A 58 -8.75 -16.01 -2.18
CA ILE A 58 -10.15 -15.89 -2.64
C ILE A 58 -10.79 -17.23 -3.07
N ASP A 59 -9.97 -18.17 -3.54
CA ASP A 59 -10.41 -19.50 -3.99
C ASP A 59 -10.28 -20.59 -2.92
N LYS A 60 -9.96 -20.22 -1.68
CA LYS A 60 -9.87 -21.12 -0.53
C LYS A 60 -11.14 -21.06 0.32
N ASP A 61 -11.30 -22.06 1.18
CA ASP A 61 -12.40 -22.10 2.16
C ASP A 61 -12.42 -20.87 3.06
N SER A 62 -13.61 -20.51 3.56
CA SER A 62 -13.84 -19.32 4.40
C SER A 62 -12.88 -19.20 5.59
N VAL A 63 -12.55 -20.33 6.25
CA VAL A 63 -11.60 -20.37 7.37
C VAL A 63 -10.19 -20.00 6.92
N VAL A 64 -9.75 -20.55 5.79
CA VAL A 64 -8.42 -20.30 5.21
C VAL A 64 -8.35 -18.87 4.65
N PHE A 65 -9.42 -18.41 3.99
CA PHE A 65 -9.55 -17.04 3.50
C PHE A 65 -9.37 -16.03 4.62
N ASN A 66 -10.13 -16.17 5.70
CA ASN A 66 -10.07 -15.25 6.84
C ASN A 66 -8.68 -15.25 7.48
N LYS A 67 -8.09 -16.43 7.66
CA LYS A 67 -6.73 -16.55 8.23
C LYS A 67 -5.68 -15.85 7.36
N ILE A 68 -5.75 -15.99 6.04
CA ILE A 68 -4.76 -15.38 5.14
C ILE A 68 -4.96 -13.88 5.01
N VAL A 69 -6.20 -13.42 4.79
CA VAL A 69 -6.48 -12.00 4.53
C VAL A 69 -6.39 -11.18 5.82
N PHE A 70 -7.06 -11.58 6.89
CA PHE A 70 -7.02 -10.84 8.16
C PHE A 70 -5.73 -11.10 8.94
N GLY A 71 -5.23 -12.34 8.94
CA GLY A 71 -3.92 -12.63 9.56
C GLY A 71 -2.78 -11.95 8.80
N GLY A 72 -2.84 -11.93 7.47
CA GLY A 72 -1.92 -11.18 6.62
C GLY A 72 -1.98 -9.67 6.86
N LEU A 73 -3.18 -9.11 7.05
CA LEU A 73 -3.37 -7.72 7.46
C LEU A 73 -2.69 -7.42 8.81
N ALA A 74 -2.88 -8.27 9.82
CA ALA A 74 -2.23 -8.07 11.11
C ALA A 74 -0.70 -8.14 10.99
N LEU A 75 -0.19 -9.15 10.27
CA LEU A 75 1.24 -9.35 10.09
C LEU A 75 1.90 -8.20 9.32
N ARG A 76 1.28 -7.71 8.24
CA ARG A 76 1.83 -6.60 7.46
C ARG A 76 1.80 -5.29 8.25
N LEU A 77 0.77 -5.05 9.08
CA LEU A 77 0.74 -3.87 9.95
C LEU A 77 1.85 -3.93 11.00
N LEU A 78 2.10 -5.10 11.60
CA LEU A 78 3.25 -5.27 12.50
C LEU A 78 4.57 -5.05 11.76
N ALA A 79 4.73 -5.62 10.57
CA ALA A 79 5.91 -5.40 9.74
C ALA A 79 6.11 -3.91 9.38
N LEU A 80 5.04 -3.21 9.02
CA LEU A 80 5.06 -1.78 8.76
C LEU A 80 5.47 -0.99 10.02
N MET A 81 4.92 -1.31 11.19
CA MET A 81 5.33 -0.66 12.45
C MET A 81 6.82 -0.85 12.73
N VAL A 82 7.34 -2.06 12.53
CA VAL A 82 8.77 -2.36 12.70
C VAL A 82 9.62 -1.58 11.69
N LEU A 83 9.22 -1.56 10.41
CA LEU A 83 9.93 -0.80 9.39
C LEU A 83 9.93 0.70 9.72
N VAL A 84 8.78 1.28 10.04
CA VAL A 84 8.67 2.68 10.47
C VAL A 84 9.59 2.97 11.65
N ALA A 85 9.61 2.10 12.66
CA ALA A 85 10.51 2.24 13.81
C ALA A 85 11.99 2.20 13.41
N ILE A 86 12.38 1.31 12.50
CA ILE A 86 13.77 1.22 11.98
C ILE A 86 14.18 2.54 11.31
N PHE A 87 13.34 3.09 10.43
CA PHE A 87 13.65 4.33 9.72
C PHE A 87 13.75 5.53 10.66
N ILE A 88 12.88 5.62 11.66
CA ILE A 88 12.88 6.71 12.66
C ILE A 88 14.08 6.59 13.61
N VAL A 89 14.27 5.43 14.25
CA VAL A 89 15.36 5.23 15.22
C VAL A 89 16.73 5.31 14.54
N GLY A 90 16.82 4.82 13.31
CA GLY A 90 18.03 4.93 12.48
C GLY A 90 18.31 6.34 11.97
N LYS A 91 17.42 7.33 12.21
CA LYS A 91 17.51 8.70 11.67
C LYS A 91 17.73 8.73 10.16
N LEU A 92 17.13 7.78 9.45
CA LEU A 92 17.29 7.61 8.01
C LEU A 92 16.36 8.54 7.21
N VAL A 93 15.39 9.17 7.88
CA VAL A 93 14.33 9.99 7.28
C VAL A 93 14.03 11.21 8.15
N ALA A 94 13.58 12.29 7.52
CA ALA A 94 12.90 13.40 8.17
C ALA A 94 11.56 12.88 8.73
N VAL A 95 11.48 12.78 10.07
CA VAL A 95 10.39 12.10 10.78
C VAL A 95 9.01 12.69 10.41
N ASN A 96 8.89 14.01 10.34
CA ASN A 96 7.62 14.66 10.02
C ASN A 96 7.15 14.28 8.61
N ASP A 97 7.98 14.55 7.60
CA ASP A 97 7.65 14.28 6.20
C ASP A 97 7.38 12.79 5.95
N PHE A 98 8.15 11.92 6.60
CA PHE A 98 7.97 10.47 6.53
C PHE A 98 6.64 10.02 7.14
N VAL A 99 6.34 10.39 8.38
CA VAL A 99 5.14 9.92 9.10
C VAL A 99 3.87 10.45 8.44
N PHE A 100 3.84 11.73 8.05
CA PHE A 100 2.71 12.29 7.32
C PHE A 100 2.49 11.57 5.98
N SER A 101 3.57 11.29 5.26
CA SER A 101 3.49 10.59 3.97
C SER A 101 3.04 9.13 4.13
N VAL A 102 3.56 8.41 5.14
CA VAL A 102 3.13 7.04 5.45
C VAL A 102 1.62 7.01 5.70
N PHE A 103 1.12 7.94 6.51
CA PHE A 103 -0.32 8.00 6.81
C PHE A 103 -1.16 8.35 5.57
N ALA A 104 -0.77 9.39 4.82
CA ALA A 104 -1.50 9.82 3.63
C ALA A 104 -1.55 8.72 2.56
N PHE A 105 -0.41 8.10 2.24
CA PHE A 105 -0.34 7.00 1.28
C PHE A 105 -1.10 5.76 1.77
N TYR A 106 -1.03 5.43 3.07
CA TYR A 106 -1.79 4.32 3.63
C TYR A 106 -3.29 4.51 3.41
N CYS A 107 -3.84 5.69 3.75
CA CYS A 107 -5.25 5.99 3.54
C CYS A 107 -5.66 5.84 2.07
N ILE A 108 -4.86 6.36 1.14
CA ILE A 108 -5.17 6.28 -0.30
C ILE A 108 -5.09 4.84 -0.81
N TYR A 109 -4.00 4.13 -0.51
CA TYR A 109 -3.79 2.79 -1.06
C TYR A 109 -4.69 1.72 -0.42
N VAL A 110 -5.13 1.88 0.83
CA VAL A 110 -6.15 1.00 1.43
C VAL A 110 -7.48 1.09 0.68
N VAL A 111 -7.89 2.29 0.24
CA VAL A 111 -9.11 2.43 -0.57
C VAL A 111 -8.98 1.66 -1.88
N VAL A 112 -7.83 1.77 -2.55
CA VAL A 112 -7.55 1.05 -3.81
C VAL A 112 -7.59 -0.46 -3.60
N GLU A 113 -7.02 -0.93 -2.51
CA GLU A 113 -7.03 -2.34 -2.13
C GLU A 113 -8.47 -2.86 -1.94
N ILE A 114 -9.29 -2.15 -1.18
CA ILE A 114 -10.71 -2.51 -0.96
C ILE A 114 -11.48 -2.52 -2.29
N LEU A 115 -11.26 -1.54 -3.17
CA LEU A 115 -11.87 -1.52 -4.50
C LEU A 115 -11.42 -2.70 -5.37
N GLY A 116 -10.15 -3.09 -5.27
CA GLY A 116 -9.60 -4.29 -5.89
C GLY A 116 -10.32 -5.56 -5.43
N TYR A 117 -10.49 -5.72 -4.13
CA TYR A 117 -11.21 -6.86 -3.53
C TYR A 117 -12.66 -6.93 -4.00
N GLN A 118 -13.36 -5.79 -4.00
CA GLN A 118 -14.75 -5.73 -4.45
C GLN A 118 -14.91 -6.09 -5.93
N LYS A 119 -14.03 -5.59 -6.81
CA LYS A 119 -14.08 -5.91 -8.25
C LYS A 119 -13.91 -7.42 -8.46
N LYS A 120 -12.95 -8.04 -7.78
CA LYS A 120 -12.67 -9.47 -7.90
C LYS A 120 -13.81 -10.33 -7.32
N ASN A 121 -14.37 -9.96 -6.16
CA ASN A 121 -15.52 -10.67 -5.59
C ASN A 121 -16.75 -10.65 -6.50
N LYS A 122 -17.00 -9.53 -7.20
CA LYS A 122 -18.08 -9.44 -8.20
C LYS A 122 -17.84 -10.37 -9.40
N GLN A 123 -16.60 -10.50 -9.85
CA GLN A 123 -16.24 -11.40 -10.96
C GLN A 123 -16.37 -12.89 -10.61
N LYS A 124 -16.32 -13.26 -9.34
CA LYS A 124 -16.52 -14.66 -8.90
C LYS A 124 -18.01 -15.05 -8.82
N LYS A 125 -18.89 -14.07 -8.65
CA LYS A 125 -20.35 -14.29 -8.53
C LYS A 125 -21.08 -14.34 -9.88
N ASN A 126 -20.42 -13.93 -10.97
CA ASN A 126 -20.92 -13.96 -12.34
C ASN A 126 -20.17 -15.02 -13.13
#